data_AF-A0AAV4EZA3-F1
#
_entry.id   AF-A0AAV4EZA3-F1
#
_cell.length_a   1.000
_cell.length_b   1.000
_cell.length_c   1.000
_cell.angle_alpha   90.00
_cell.angle_beta   90.00
_cell.angle_gamma   90.00
#
_symmetry.space_group_name_H-M   'P 1'
#
loop_
_entity.id
_entity.type
_entity.pdbx_description
1 polymer ?
#
loop_
_entity_poly.entity_id
_entity_poly.type
_entity_poly.pdbx_seq_one_letter_code
_entity_poly.pdbx_strand_id
1 'polypeptide(L)'
;MDDLVSSLTDGRMKEQKFRLKHCGLSETIILIEEYGSVQNFSLSEDRIKQSIVNSQMIDGFKVKRCGSTKDAVSYLAIMTRFLQQSLCSKTLHGVPVDQMKLLKGQQTLDDSKQYLAPFNAFNEAAIKHKDLNVTELFAKQLIQVPGISADKAKAIINVYPTLSSLMDAYQNCSNVKDSEKLLATIKFGKNERNLGIAVSRMLHMLYTQQDSLP
;
A
#
# COMPACT_ATOMS: atom_id res chain seq x y z
N MET A 1 23.05 -5.60 -3.10
CA MET A 1 22.36 -6.59 -2.24
C MET A 1 22.09 -6.08 -0.84
N ASP A 2 23.01 -5.32 -0.25
CA ASP A 2 22.96 -4.80 1.13
C ASP A 2 21.70 -3.96 1.39
N ASP A 3 21.36 -3.06 0.46
CA ASP A 3 20.15 -2.23 0.55
C ASP A 3 18.85 -3.05 0.52
N LEU A 4 18.85 -4.15 -0.23
CA LEU A 4 17.71 -5.07 -0.28
C LEU A 4 17.54 -5.78 1.06
N VAL A 5 18.62 -6.28 1.63
CA VAL A 5 18.63 -6.98 2.93
C VAL A 5 18.21 -6.04 4.06
N SER A 6 18.75 -4.83 4.10
CA SER A 6 18.36 -3.84 5.11
C SER A 6 16.88 -3.47 4.98
N SER A 7 16.40 -3.21 3.76
CA SER A 7 14.99 -2.87 3.48
C SER A 7 14.02 -4.02 3.76
N LEU A 8 14.46 -5.27 3.68
CA LEU A 8 13.69 -6.45 4.08
C LEU A 8 13.60 -6.58 5.61
N THR A 9 14.69 -6.26 6.30
CA THR A 9 14.81 -6.40 7.75
C THR A 9 13.97 -5.34 8.48
N ASP A 10 14.03 -4.08 8.03
CA ASP A 10 13.29 -2.97 8.64
C ASP A 10 11.88 -2.75 8.05
N GLY A 11 11.49 -3.54 7.05
CA GLY A 11 10.18 -3.48 6.42
C GLY A 11 9.99 -2.39 5.36
N ARG A 12 11.01 -1.57 5.05
CA ARG A 12 10.94 -0.53 4.02
C ARG A 12 10.56 -1.07 2.65
N MET A 13 11.01 -2.27 2.29
CA MET A 13 10.71 -2.87 0.98
C MET A 13 9.20 -3.05 0.78
N LYS A 14 8.44 -3.34 1.85
CA LYS A 14 6.98 -3.47 1.77
C LYS A 14 6.32 -2.13 1.44
N GLU A 15 6.76 -1.05 2.09
CA GLU A 15 6.27 0.32 1.83
C GLU A 15 6.66 0.81 0.43
N GLN A 16 7.90 0.59 0.01
CA GLN A 16 8.39 0.99 -1.31
C GLN A 16 7.59 0.29 -2.42
N LYS A 17 7.38 -1.03 -2.30
CA LYS A 17 6.55 -1.79 -3.25
C LYS A 17 5.10 -1.29 -3.26
N PHE A 18 4.53 -0.98 -2.09
CA PHE A 18 3.19 -0.42 -2.01
C PHE A 18 3.10 0.91 -2.79
N ARG A 19 4.07 1.81 -2.60
CA ARG A 19 4.12 3.09 -3.33
C ARG A 19 4.25 2.89 -4.83
N LEU A 20 5.13 1.99 -5.27
CA LEU A 20 5.30 1.65 -6.69
C LEU A 20 4.03 1.06 -7.31
N LYS A 21 3.27 0.22 -6.58
CA LYS A 21 1.99 -0.30 -7.10
C LYS A 21 0.94 0.79 -7.32
N HIS A 22 1.00 1.87 -6.54
CA HIS A 22 0.00 2.93 -6.51
C HIS A 22 0.43 4.23 -7.20
N CYS A 23 1.62 4.29 -7.80
CA CYS A 23 2.12 5.50 -8.49
C CYS A 23 1.52 5.73 -9.89
N GLY A 24 0.66 4.83 -10.37
CA GLY A 24 -0.02 4.94 -11.66
C GLY A 24 0.76 4.39 -12.85
N LEU A 25 2.00 3.93 -12.66
CA LEU A 25 2.75 3.27 -13.72
C LEU A 25 2.31 1.80 -13.89
N SER A 26 2.17 1.38 -15.15
CA SER A 26 1.82 0.00 -15.51
C SER A 26 3.03 -0.93 -15.39
N GLU A 27 4.17 -0.49 -15.91
CA GLU A 27 5.38 -1.29 -16.06
C GLU A 27 6.42 -0.88 -15.02
N THR A 28 6.50 -1.60 -13.91
CA THR A 28 7.50 -1.34 -12.86
C THR A 28 8.54 -2.44 -12.80
N ILE A 29 9.81 -2.06 -12.84
CA ILE A 29 10.96 -2.95 -12.81
C ILE A 29 11.74 -2.74 -11.51
N ILE A 30 12.02 -3.83 -10.80
CA ILE A 30 12.96 -3.87 -9.68
C ILE A 30 14.30 -4.34 -10.24
N LEU A 31 15.29 -3.45 -10.26
CA LEU A 31 16.66 -3.78 -10.62
C LEU A 31 17.42 -4.17 -9.36
N ILE A 32 18.04 -5.35 -9.37
CA ILE A 32 18.79 -5.91 -8.24
C ILE A 32 20.26 -6.03 -8.65
N GLU A 33 21.12 -5.29 -7.96
CA GLU A 33 22.57 -5.40 -8.10
C GLU A 33 23.11 -6.48 -7.14
N GLU A 34 23.58 -7.57 -7.73
CA GLU A 34 24.18 -8.73 -7.07
C GLU A 34 25.72 -8.61 -7.13
N TYR A 35 26.27 -7.61 -6.43
CA TYR A 35 27.71 -7.51 -6.22
C TYR A 35 28.09 -7.98 -4.81
N GLY A 36 29.04 -8.91 -4.71
CA GLY A 36 29.56 -9.44 -3.44
C GLY A 36 28.96 -10.78 -2.98
N SER A 37 29.57 -11.38 -1.95
CA SER A 37 29.11 -12.63 -1.35
C SER A 37 27.88 -12.40 -0.47
N VAL A 38 26.82 -13.19 -0.69
CA VAL A 38 25.58 -13.18 0.10
C VAL A 38 25.81 -13.68 1.55
N GLN A 39 27.00 -14.22 1.85
CA GLN A 39 27.31 -14.88 3.12
C GLN A 39 27.48 -13.93 4.31
N ASN A 40 27.57 -12.61 4.08
CA ASN A 40 27.76 -11.62 5.16
C ASN A 40 26.48 -10.91 5.61
N PHE A 41 25.32 -11.35 5.14
CA PHE A 41 24.04 -10.70 5.47
C PHE A 41 23.36 -11.32 6.69
N SER A 42 22.61 -10.49 7.42
CA SER A 42 21.78 -10.91 8.57
C SER A 42 20.60 -11.82 8.19
N LEU A 43 20.33 -11.97 6.89
CA LEU A 43 19.25 -12.79 6.33
C LEU A 43 19.83 -13.96 5.54
N SER A 44 19.22 -15.13 5.67
CA SER A 44 19.59 -16.29 4.84
C SER A 44 19.31 -16.02 3.36
N GLU A 45 20.16 -16.58 2.50
CA GLU A 45 20.05 -16.46 1.05
C GLU A 45 18.67 -16.90 0.53
N ASP A 46 18.10 -17.95 1.11
CA ASP A 46 16.76 -18.44 0.76
C ASP A 46 15.66 -17.42 1.02
N ARG A 47 15.74 -16.66 2.13
CA ARG A 47 14.78 -15.59 2.42
C ARG A 47 14.87 -14.46 1.42
N ILE A 48 16.08 -14.13 0.98
CA ILE A 48 16.30 -13.10 -0.04
C ILE A 48 15.73 -13.58 -1.37
N LYS A 49 16.06 -14.80 -1.82
CA LYS A 49 15.52 -15.41 -3.04
C LYS A 49 13.98 -15.45 -3.02
N GLN A 50 13.39 -15.90 -1.91
CA GLN A 50 11.94 -15.95 -1.77
C GLN A 50 11.31 -14.56 -1.86
N SER A 51 11.94 -13.53 -1.28
CA SER A 51 11.42 -12.16 -1.37
C SER A 51 11.42 -11.61 -2.80
N ILE A 52 12.43 -11.98 -3.60
CA ILE A 52 12.53 -11.60 -5.01
C ILE A 52 11.43 -12.31 -5.81
N VAL A 53 11.27 -13.62 -5.61
CA VAL A 53 10.21 -14.41 -6.26
C VAL A 53 8.83 -13.89 -5.88
N ASN A 54 8.59 -13.54 -4.62
CA ASN A 54 7.32 -12.95 -4.18
C ASN A 54 7.08 -11.60 -4.88
N SER A 55 8.12 -10.78 -5.04
CA SER A 55 8.01 -9.50 -5.74
C SER A 55 7.67 -9.68 -7.22
N GLN A 56 8.14 -10.77 -7.85
CA GLN A 56 7.81 -11.09 -9.23
C GLN A 56 6.41 -11.70 -9.37
N MET A 57 6.12 -12.77 -8.62
CA MET A 57 4.92 -13.59 -8.79
C MET A 57 3.69 -13.04 -8.09
N ILE A 58 3.83 -12.53 -6.87
CA ILE A 58 2.71 -12.03 -6.07
C ILE A 58 2.46 -10.56 -6.37
N ASP A 59 3.54 -9.79 -6.45
CA ASP A 59 3.43 -8.34 -6.64
C ASP A 59 3.38 -7.90 -8.10
N GLY A 60 3.75 -8.77 -9.05
CA GLY A 60 3.71 -8.51 -10.49
C GLY A 60 4.82 -7.60 -11.00
N PHE A 61 5.89 -7.38 -10.23
CA PHE A 61 7.03 -6.59 -10.68
C PHE A 61 7.89 -7.37 -11.67
N LYS A 62 8.42 -6.68 -12.68
CA LYS A 62 9.52 -7.22 -13.49
C LYS A 62 10.80 -7.15 -12.66
N VAL A 63 11.60 -8.22 -12.64
CA VAL A 63 12.87 -8.23 -11.89
C VAL A 63 14.03 -8.34 -12.88
N LYS A 64 14.99 -7.41 -12.80
CA LYS A 64 16.24 -7.47 -13.54
C LYS A 64 17.40 -7.63 -12.57
N ARG A 65 18.09 -8.76 -12.63
CA ARG A 65 19.35 -8.98 -11.90
C ARG A 65 20.53 -8.52 -12.74
N CYS A 66 21.46 -7.83 -12.09
CA CYS A 66 22.70 -7.32 -12.66
C CYS A 66 23.87 -7.75 -11.75
N GLY A 67 24.90 -8.39 -12.31
CA GLY A 67 26.06 -8.86 -11.53
C GLY A 67 27.06 -7.75 -11.18
N SER A 68 26.92 -6.59 -11.79
CA SER A 68 27.74 -5.42 -11.53
C SER A 68 27.01 -4.12 -11.85
N THR A 69 27.51 -3.00 -11.33
CA THR A 69 27.04 -1.65 -11.71
C THR A 69 27.20 -1.40 -13.21
N LYS A 70 28.25 -1.97 -13.84
CA LYS A 70 28.44 -1.87 -15.30
C LYS A 70 27.31 -2.56 -16.06
N ASP A 71 26.83 -3.70 -15.58
CA ASP A 71 25.67 -4.39 -16.17
C ASP A 71 24.37 -3.61 -15.96
N ALA A 72 24.20 -2.98 -14.80
CA ALA A 72 23.05 -2.11 -14.52
C ALA A 72 23.02 -0.90 -15.47
N VAL A 73 24.14 -0.20 -15.62
CA VAL A 73 24.28 0.92 -16.57
C VAL A 73 24.01 0.46 -18.02
N SER A 74 24.56 -0.69 -18.41
CA SER A 74 24.35 -1.24 -19.76
C SER A 74 22.88 -1.56 -20.00
N TYR A 75 22.20 -2.16 -19.02
CA TYR A 75 20.78 -2.45 -19.07
C TYR A 75 19.94 -1.16 -19.23
N LEU A 76 20.22 -0.13 -18.42
CA LEU A 76 19.53 1.16 -18.51
C LEU A 76 19.75 1.80 -19.89
N ALA A 77 20.98 1.81 -20.41
CA ALA A 77 21.29 2.36 -21.72
C ALA A 77 20.57 1.63 -22.86
N ILE A 78 20.48 0.30 -22.80
CA ILE A 78 19.72 -0.50 -23.78
C ILE A 78 18.23 -0.20 -23.65
N MET A 79 17.70 -0.16 -22.42
CA MET A 79 16.29 0.13 -22.17
C MET A 79 15.88 1.51 -22.70
N THR A 80 16.72 2.54 -22.49
CA THR A 80 16.46 3.88 -23.02
C THR A 80 16.37 3.87 -24.55
N ARG A 81 17.31 3.21 -25.24
CA ARG A 81 17.29 3.11 -26.72
C ARG A 81 16.07 2.35 -27.21
N PHE A 82 15.71 1.26 -26.55
CA PHE A 82 14.51 0.50 -26.86
C PHE A 82 13.26 1.38 -26.74
N LEU A 83 13.08 2.09 -25.62
CA LEU A 83 11.93 2.99 -25.42
C LEU A 83 11.87 4.11 -26.46
N GLN A 84 13.01 4.70 -26.83
CA GLN A 84 13.09 5.71 -27.89
C GLN A 84 12.58 5.16 -29.22
N GLN A 85 13.02 3.96 -29.61
CA GLN A 85 12.59 3.31 -30.84
C GLN A 85 11.13 2.88 -30.80
N SER A 86 10.65 2.38 -29.66
CA SER A 86 9.26 1.92 -29.49
C SER A 86 8.25 3.05 -29.42
N LEU A 87 8.66 4.29 -29.11
CA LEU A 87 7.76 5.43 -28.95
C LEU A 87 7.87 6.46 -30.08
N CYS A 88 8.92 6.44 -30.90
CA CYS A 88 9.18 7.50 -31.90
C CYS A 88 8.09 7.63 -32.97
N SER A 89 7.39 6.56 -33.31
CA SER A 89 6.34 6.53 -34.34
C SER A 89 4.93 6.68 -33.79
N LYS A 90 4.77 6.96 -32.49
CA LYS A 90 3.48 6.93 -31.80
C LYS A 90 2.98 8.30 -31.39
N THR A 91 1.66 8.42 -31.26
CA THR A 91 1.02 9.61 -30.69
C THR A 91 0.94 9.48 -29.17
N LEU A 92 1.54 10.43 -28.44
CA LEU A 92 1.52 10.45 -26.99
C LEU A 92 0.46 11.44 -26.47
N HIS A 93 -0.38 10.98 -25.55
CA HIS A 93 -1.42 11.78 -24.90
C HIS A 93 -1.14 11.93 -23.41
N GLY A 94 -1.16 13.16 -22.91
CA GLY A 94 -1.07 13.44 -21.47
C GLY A 94 -2.40 13.17 -20.77
N VAL A 95 -2.39 12.36 -19.72
CA VAL A 95 -3.58 12.07 -18.89
C VAL A 95 -3.27 12.22 -17.39
N PRO A 96 -4.28 12.52 -16.55
CA PRO A 96 -4.09 12.55 -15.10
C PRO A 96 -3.63 11.20 -14.53
N VAL A 97 -2.90 11.22 -13.42
CA VAL A 97 -2.37 10.01 -12.75
C VAL A 97 -3.49 9.05 -12.31
N ASP A 98 -4.65 9.57 -11.92
CA ASP A 98 -5.78 8.73 -11.55
C ASP A 98 -6.39 8.00 -12.75
N GLN A 99 -6.37 8.62 -13.93
CA GLN A 99 -6.77 7.95 -15.17
C GLN A 99 -5.74 6.89 -15.59
N MET A 100 -4.43 7.14 -15.38
CA MET A 100 -3.39 6.13 -15.60
C MET A 100 -3.64 4.84 -14.81
N LYS A 101 -4.12 4.95 -13.56
CA LYS A 101 -4.46 3.78 -12.74
C LYS A 101 -5.57 2.94 -13.35
N LEU A 102 -6.54 3.56 -14.02
CA LEU A 102 -7.65 2.88 -14.70
C LEU A 102 -7.21 2.20 -16.00
N LEU A 103 -6.24 2.80 -16.70
CA LEU A 103 -5.67 2.27 -17.94
C LEU A 103 -4.65 1.16 -17.73
N LYS A 104 -4.39 0.75 -16.48
CA LYS A 104 -3.39 -0.26 -16.16
C LYS A 104 -3.77 -1.61 -16.77
N GLY A 105 -2.90 -2.14 -17.63
CA GLY A 105 -3.13 -3.40 -18.38
C GLY A 105 -4.07 -3.25 -19.58
N GLN A 106 -4.51 -2.04 -19.92
CA GLN A 106 -5.37 -1.76 -21.07
C GLN A 106 -4.61 -1.15 -22.26
N GLN A 107 -3.32 -0.90 -22.09
CA GLN A 107 -2.43 -0.38 -23.13
C GLN A 107 -1.25 -1.32 -23.31
N THR A 108 -0.86 -1.53 -24.56
CA THR A 108 0.32 -2.31 -24.94
C THR A 108 1.38 -1.41 -25.57
N LEU A 109 2.62 -1.88 -25.58
CA LEU A 109 3.69 -1.24 -26.32
C LEU A 109 3.53 -1.37 -27.84
N ASP A 110 2.47 -1.95 -28.38
CA ASP A 110 2.23 -1.99 -29.83
C ASP A 110 1.16 -0.98 -30.26
N ASP A 111 0.44 -0.38 -29.31
CA ASP A 111 -0.63 0.58 -29.59
C ASP A 111 -0.07 1.87 -30.23
N SER A 112 -0.72 2.33 -31.30
CA SER A 112 -0.34 3.55 -32.02
C SER A 112 -0.51 4.83 -31.19
N LYS A 113 -1.41 4.79 -30.21
CA LYS A 113 -1.65 5.84 -29.23
C LYS A 113 -1.21 5.36 -27.85
N GLN A 114 -0.52 6.22 -27.12
CA GLN A 114 -0.05 5.95 -25.77
C GLN A 114 -0.53 7.06 -24.85
N TYR A 115 -1.16 6.70 -23.73
CA TYR A 115 -1.62 7.63 -22.70
C TYR A 115 -0.67 7.55 -21.52
N LEU A 116 -0.04 8.68 -21.19
CA LEU A 116 1.02 8.81 -20.19
C LEU A 116 0.72 9.97 -19.25
N ALA A 117 1.20 9.89 -18.00
CA ALA A 117 1.13 11.03 -17.09
C ALA A 117 2.23 12.06 -17.42
N PRO A 118 1.92 13.36 -17.46
CA PRO A 118 2.94 14.40 -17.43
C PRO A 118 3.85 14.24 -16.20
N PHE A 119 5.16 14.45 -16.38
CA PHE A 119 6.16 14.16 -15.34
C PHE A 119 5.92 14.94 -14.04
N ASN A 120 5.59 16.22 -14.15
CA ASN A 120 5.25 17.08 -13.03
C ASN A 120 4.04 16.55 -12.24
N ALA A 121 2.95 16.20 -12.93
CA ALA A 121 1.77 15.61 -12.28
C ALA A 121 2.08 14.26 -11.61
N PHE A 122 2.89 13.42 -12.25
CA PHE A 122 3.37 12.17 -11.67
C PHE A 122 4.21 12.40 -10.40
N ASN A 123 5.16 13.33 -10.47
CA ASN A 123 6.06 13.62 -9.36
C ASN A 123 5.29 14.20 -8.16
N GLU A 124 4.37 15.13 -8.40
CA GLU A 124 3.49 15.69 -7.37
C GLU A 124 2.63 14.60 -6.70
N ALA A 125 2.02 13.71 -7.48
CA ALA A 125 1.22 12.60 -6.96
C ALA A 125 2.06 11.55 -6.18
N ALA A 126 3.38 11.51 -6.41
CA ALA A 126 4.30 10.61 -5.71
C ALA A 126 4.85 11.19 -4.40
N ILE A 127 4.69 12.49 -4.15
CA ILE A 127 5.07 13.15 -2.90
C ILE A 127 4.15 12.66 -1.76
N LYS A 128 4.73 12.52 -0.57
CA LYS A 128 4.21 11.76 0.59
C LYS A 128 2.90 12.27 1.24
N HIS A 129 2.16 13.18 0.61
CA HIS A 129 0.93 13.75 1.17
C HIS A 129 -0.28 13.32 0.35
N LYS A 130 -0.96 12.27 0.81
CA LYS A 130 -2.33 12.00 0.41
C LYS A 130 -3.22 12.70 1.43
N ASP A 131 -4.09 13.60 0.96
CA ASP A 131 -5.14 14.17 1.80
C ASP A 131 -6.01 13.02 2.33
N LEU A 132 -6.11 12.94 3.65
CA LEU A 132 -6.96 11.95 4.31
C LEU A 132 -8.34 12.56 4.45
N ASN A 133 -9.36 11.86 3.94
CA ASN A 133 -10.72 12.21 4.32
C ASN A 133 -11.00 11.79 5.79
N VAL A 134 -12.08 12.32 6.37
CA VAL A 134 -12.44 12.07 7.78
C VAL A 134 -12.58 10.58 8.08
N THR A 135 -13.11 9.79 7.14
CA THR A 135 -13.26 8.34 7.28
C THR A 135 -11.91 7.61 7.30
N GLU A 136 -10.99 7.98 6.42
CA GLU A 136 -9.63 7.43 6.38
C GLU A 136 -8.84 7.81 7.64
N LEU A 137 -9.00 9.04 8.12
CA LEU A 137 -8.40 9.49 9.38
C LEU A 137 -8.95 8.68 10.57
N PHE A 138 -10.27 8.49 10.63
CA PHE A 138 -10.92 7.72 11.68
C PHE A 138 -10.46 6.25 11.65
N ALA A 139 -10.36 5.63 10.48
CA ALA A 139 -9.81 4.29 10.34
C ALA A 139 -8.38 4.19 10.89
N LYS A 140 -7.53 5.19 10.61
CA LYS A 140 -6.16 5.25 11.16
C LYS A 140 -6.14 5.39 12.67
N GLN A 141 -7.05 6.18 13.26
CA GLN A 141 -7.19 6.31 14.70
C GLN A 141 -7.59 4.96 15.34
N LEU A 142 -8.57 4.26 14.76
CA LEU A 142 -9.01 2.95 15.24
C LEU A 142 -7.87 1.92 15.24
N ILE A 143 -7.02 1.90 14.21
CA ILE A 143 -5.89 0.96 14.11
C ILE A 143 -4.84 1.18 15.21
N GLN A 144 -4.78 2.37 15.82
CA GLN A 144 -3.89 2.61 16.97
C GLN A 144 -4.33 1.87 18.24
N VAL A 145 -5.59 1.43 18.30
CA VAL A 145 -6.12 0.71 19.45
C VAL A 145 -5.65 -0.75 19.41
N PRO A 146 -4.99 -1.26 20.47
CA PRO A 146 -4.53 -2.64 20.52
C PRO A 146 -5.64 -3.64 20.23
N GLY A 147 -5.37 -4.58 19.32
CA GLY A 147 -6.33 -5.60 18.91
C GLY A 147 -7.29 -5.20 17.80
N ILE A 148 -7.21 -3.96 17.29
CA ILE A 148 -7.93 -3.52 16.09
C ILE A 148 -7.02 -3.61 14.86
N SER A 149 -7.24 -4.64 14.03
CA SER A 149 -6.58 -4.75 12.72
C SER A 149 -7.24 -3.83 11.70
N ALA A 150 -6.58 -3.65 10.54
CA ALA A 150 -7.15 -2.91 9.42
C ALA A 150 -8.54 -3.44 8.98
N ASP A 151 -8.73 -4.77 8.97
CA ASP A 151 -10.03 -5.37 8.64
C ASP A 151 -11.12 -5.04 9.67
N LYS A 152 -10.77 -4.97 10.96
CA LYS A 152 -11.69 -4.57 12.03
C LYS A 152 -12.05 -3.10 11.92
N ALA A 153 -11.06 -2.22 11.73
CA ALA A 153 -11.29 -0.80 11.51
C ALA A 153 -12.17 -0.56 10.28
N LYS A 154 -11.91 -1.28 9.18
CA LYS A 154 -12.75 -1.22 7.97
C LYS A 154 -14.19 -1.62 8.23
N ALA A 155 -14.42 -2.67 9.02
CA ALA A 155 -15.77 -3.10 9.38
C ALA A 155 -16.50 -2.04 10.22
N ILE A 156 -15.81 -1.38 11.16
CA ILE A 156 -16.39 -0.30 11.97
C ILE A 156 -16.76 0.90 11.09
N ILE A 157 -15.83 1.40 10.26
CA ILE A 157 -16.09 2.59 9.43
C ILE A 157 -17.16 2.36 8.35
N ASN A 158 -17.41 1.11 7.94
CA ASN A 158 -18.51 0.79 7.04
C ASN A 158 -19.89 1.00 7.71
N VAL A 159 -19.97 0.87 9.03
CA VAL A 159 -21.20 1.10 9.82
C VAL A 159 -21.24 2.54 10.34
N TYR A 160 -20.11 3.03 10.84
CA TYR A 160 -19.94 4.37 11.41
C TYR A 160 -18.81 5.12 10.69
N PRO A 161 -19.10 5.84 9.59
CA PRO A 161 -18.07 6.41 8.73
C PRO A 161 -17.17 7.46 9.38
N THR A 162 -17.59 8.03 10.52
CA THR A 162 -16.85 9.07 11.23
C THR A 162 -16.90 8.83 12.74
N LEU A 163 -15.97 9.44 13.47
CA LEU A 163 -16.03 9.41 14.94
C LEU A 163 -17.34 10.02 15.45
N SER A 164 -17.84 11.09 14.82
CA SER A 164 -19.11 11.70 15.18
C SER A 164 -20.26 10.71 15.11
N SER A 165 -20.38 9.94 14.01
CA SER A 165 -21.49 8.99 13.87
C SER A 165 -21.40 7.83 14.86
N LEU A 166 -20.19 7.43 15.26
CA LEU A 166 -19.99 6.46 16.34
C LEU A 166 -20.40 7.05 17.70
N MET A 167 -20.03 8.31 17.97
CA MET A 167 -20.40 9.00 19.21
C MET A 167 -21.92 9.18 19.34
N ASP A 168 -22.59 9.57 18.25
CA ASP A 168 -24.05 9.69 18.20
C ASP A 168 -24.71 8.33 18.48
N ALA A 169 -24.15 7.24 17.95
CA ALA A 169 -24.66 5.89 18.20
C ALA A 169 -24.49 5.47 19.67
N TYR A 170 -23.39 5.83 20.33
CA TYR A 170 -23.22 5.62 21.77
C TYR A 170 -24.21 6.45 22.60
N GLN A 171 -24.45 7.72 22.24
CA GLN A 171 -25.40 8.59 22.94
C GLN A 171 -26.84 8.10 22.82
N ASN A 172 -27.19 7.47 21.70
CA ASN A 172 -28.52 6.90 21.46
C ASN A 172 -28.75 5.55 22.16
N CYS A 173 -27.74 4.96 22.82
CA CYS A 173 -27.90 3.73 23.58
C CYS A 173 -28.67 4.00 24.89
N SER A 174 -29.67 3.16 25.18
CA SER A 174 -30.53 3.36 26.36
C SER A 174 -29.82 3.08 27.69
N ASN A 175 -28.76 2.27 27.69
CA ASN A 175 -27.98 1.95 28.89
C ASN A 175 -26.52 1.60 28.54
N VAL A 176 -25.66 1.64 29.56
CA VAL A 176 -24.21 1.39 29.43
C VAL A 176 -23.88 -0.04 28.94
N LYS A 177 -24.70 -1.03 29.28
CA LYS A 177 -24.45 -2.43 28.86
C LYS A 177 -24.68 -2.61 27.37
N ASP A 178 -25.62 -1.86 26.79
CA ASP A 178 -25.92 -1.88 25.36
C ASP A 178 -24.86 -1.11 24.58
N SER A 179 -24.41 0.04 25.08
CA SER A 179 -23.30 0.79 24.48
C SER A 179 -22.00 -0.01 24.50
N GLU A 180 -21.69 -0.74 25.58
CA GLU A 180 -20.55 -1.68 25.63
C GLU A 180 -20.60 -2.77 24.55
N LYS A 181 -21.81 -3.18 24.14
CA LYS A 181 -22.05 -4.25 23.15
C LYS A 181 -22.25 -3.73 21.72
N LEU A 182 -22.36 -2.41 21.53
CA LEU A 182 -22.75 -1.77 20.27
C LEU A 182 -21.98 -2.31 19.06
N LEU A 183 -20.67 -2.50 19.21
CA LEU A 183 -19.79 -2.93 18.13
C LEU A 183 -19.56 -4.45 18.13
N ALA A 184 -19.95 -5.17 19.18
CA ALA A 184 -19.53 -6.56 19.40
C ALA A 184 -19.97 -7.53 18.29
N THR A 185 -21.11 -7.26 17.64
CA THR A 185 -21.71 -8.09 16.58
C THR A 185 -21.28 -7.70 15.18
N ILE A 186 -20.56 -6.57 15.00
CA ILE A 186 -20.07 -6.15 13.69
C ILE A 186 -19.16 -7.23 13.12
N LYS A 187 -19.42 -7.56 11.86
CA LYS A 187 -18.75 -8.62 11.10
C LYS A 187 -17.53 -8.06 10.38
N PHE A 188 -16.39 -8.75 10.47
CA PHE A 188 -15.17 -8.35 9.78
C PHE A 188 -14.46 -9.52 9.07
N GLY A 189 -13.67 -9.16 8.06
CA GLY A 189 -12.87 -10.09 7.26
C GLY A 189 -13.71 -11.02 6.38
N LYS A 190 -13.03 -11.93 5.67
CA LYS A 190 -13.69 -12.87 4.73
C LYS A 190 -14.58 -13.92 5.41
N ASN A 191 -14.30 -14.23 6.67
CA ASN A 191 -15.00 -15.26 7.43
C ASN A 191 -16.14 -14.70 8.30
N GLU A 192 -16.49 -13.42 8.12
CA GLU A 192 -17.58 -12.73 8.86
C GLU A 192 -17.52 -13.00 10.37
N ARG A 193 -16.33 -12.81 10.94
CA ARG A 193 -16.14 -12.98 12.39
C ARG A 193 -16.70 -11.76 13.11
N ASN A 194 -17.29 -11.98 14.28
CA ASN A 194 -17.71 -10.89 15.17
C ASN A 194 -16.48 -10.16 15.72
N LEU A 195 -16.53 -8.83 15.82
CA LEU A 195 -15.51 -8.03 16.52
C LEU A 195 -15.28 -8.52 17.96
N GLY A 196 -16.37 -8.92 18.62
CA GLY A 196 -16.36 -9.46 19.97
C GLY A 196 -16.48 -8.38 21.04
N ILE A 197 -16.93 -8.79 22.22
CA ILE A 197 -17.28 -7.90 23.32
C ILE A 197 -16.07 -7.13 23.89
N ALA A 198 -14.89 -7.74 23.92
CA ALA A 198 -13.69 -7.12 24.48
C ALA A 198 -13.29 -5.85 23.70
N VAL A 199 -13.29 -5.93 22.36
CA VAL A 199 -12.96 -4.77 21.50
C VAL A 199 -14.05 -3.70 21.61
N SER A 200 -15.31 -4.10 21.61
CA SER A 200 -16.45 -3.18 21.75
C SER A 200 -16.37 -2.37 23.05
N ARG A 201 -16.11 -3.05 24.18
CA ARG A 201 -15.92 -2.40 25.49
C ARG A 201 -14.74 -1.45 25.52
N MET A 202 -13.62 -1.84 24.91
CA MET A 202 -12.42 -1.00 24.86
C MET A 202 -12.68 0.30 24.11
N LEU A 203 -13.36 0.24 22.96
CA LEU A 203 -13.72 1.43 22.19
C LEU A 203 -14.77 2.28 22.90
N HIS A 204 -15.76 1.66 23.54
CA HIS A 204 -16.72 2.37 24.38
C HIS A 204 -15.98 3.16 25.45
N MET A 205 -15.11 2.50 26.25
CA MET A 205 -14.31 3.14 27.29
C MET A 205 -13.47 4.31 26.74
N LEU A 206 -12.78 4.11 25.61
CA LEU A 206 -11.95 5.15 24.99
C LEU A 206 -12.73 6.42 24.62
N TYR A 207 -13.97 6.26 24.15
CA TYR A 207 -14.75 7.37 23.58
C TYR A 207 -15.79 7.96 24.52
N THR A 208 -16.21 7.24 25.56
CA THR A 208 -17.26 7.70 26.47
C THR A 208 -16.76 8.04 27.88
N GLN A 209 -15.50 7.70 28.23
CA GLN A 209 -14.93 8.15 29.50
C GLN A 209 -14.75 9.67 29.52
N GLN A 210 -15.21 10.30 30.58
CA GLN A 210 -15.05 11.74 30.82
C GLN A 210 -13.80 12.08 31.64
N ASP A 211 -13.24 11.09 32.33
CA ASP A 211 -12.01 11.22 33.10
C ASP A 211 -10.76 11.06 32.21
N SER A 212 -9.61 11.54 32.69
CA SER A 212 -8.33 11.37 32.00
C SER A 212 -8.05 9.88 31.73
N LEU A 213 -7.72 9.55 30.48
CA LEU A 213 -7.22 8.22 30.13
C LEU A 213 -5.94 7.95 30.97
N PRO A 214 -5.83 6.76 31.60
CA PRO A 214 -4.68 6.40 32.42
C PRO A 214 -3.39 6.23 31.61
#